data_AF-A0A662JHX2-F1
#
_entry.id   AF-A0A662JHX2-F1
#
_cell.length_a   1.000
_cell.length_b   1.000
_cell.length_c   1.000
_cell.angle_alpha   90.00
_cell.angle_beta   90.00
_cell.angle_gamma   90.00
#
_symmetry.space_group_name_H-M   'P 1'
#
loop_
_entity.id
_entity.type
_entity.pdbx_description
1 polymer ?
#
loop_
_entity_poly.entity_id
_entity_poly.type
_entity_poly.pdbx_seq_one_letter_code
_entity_poly.pdbx_strand_id
1 'polypeptide(L)'
;MLKQKTGLHMGQVVTNAVEMYELILTKPWRKKELPELDKLSWYIYKLVVGVGAYKENPTKENFARLMTTMEQIKKRLGVDTGVLEHAVKRIHPSRSPETTKQDLIEIAQACKNVIANMIAKTLMEAGEHE
;
A
#
# COMPACT_ATOMS: atom_id res chain seq x y z
N MET A 1 0.28 -2.30 36.99
CA MET A 1 -0.14 -1.74 35.69
C MET A 1 0.05 -2.71 34.50
N LEU A 2 1.19 -3.39 34.32
CA LEU A 2 1.37 -4.39 33.25
C LEU A 2 0.78 -5.77 33.59
N LYS A 3 1.07 -6.31 34.78
CA LYS A 3 0.47 -7.58 35.30
C LYS A 3 -1.05 -7.62 35.18
N GLN A 4 -1.69 -6.50 35.52
CA GLN A 4 -3.15 -6.35 35.52
C GLN A 4 -3.74 -6.26 34.11
N LYS A 5 -2.95 -5.84 33.10
CA LYS A 5 -3.40 -5.74 31.70
C LYS A 5 -3.14 -7.02 30.91
N THR A 6 -2.09 -7.77 31.22
CA THR A 6 -1.68 -8.97 30.45
C THR A 6 -2.04 -10.28 31.13
N GLY A 7 -2.36 -10.27 32.43
CA GLY A 7 -2.58 -11.49 33.21
C GLY A 7 -1.33 -12.33 33.46
N LEU A 8 -0.17 -11.92 32.94
CA LEU A 8 1.08 -12.68 33.00
C LEU A 8 1.81 -12.52 34.33
N HIS A 9 2.51 -13.57 34.75
CA HIS A 9 3.43 -13.49 35.88
C HIS A 9 4.59 -12.54 35.55
N MET A 10 5.16 -11.87 36.56
CA MET A 10 6.16 -10.82 36.31
C MET A 10 7.45 -11.35 35.68
N GLY A 11 7.82 -12.59 35.99
CA GLY A 11 8.90 -13.28 35.29
C GLY A 11 8.63 -13.40 33.79
N GLN A 12 7.41 -13.76 33.38
CA GLN A 12 7.03 -13.87 31.96
C GLN A 12 7.04 -12.50 31.27
N VAL A 13 6.65 -11.43 31.97
CA VAL A 13 6.72 -10.07 31.42
C VAL A 13 8.17 -9.67 31.13
N VAL A 14 9.09 -9.98 32.04
CA VAL A 14 10.52 -9.71 31.85
C VAL A 14 11.10 -10.58 30.74
N THR A 15 10.78 -11.88 30.73
CA THR A 15 11.21 -12.80 29.66
C THR A 15 10.76 -12.30 28.30
N ASN A 16 9.47 -11.98 28.12
CA ASN A 16 8.96 -11.47 26.84
C ASN A 16 9.62 -10.14 26.42
N ALA A 17 9.95 -9.27 27.38
CA ALA A 17 10.64 -8.02 27.09
C ALA A 17 12.10 -8.26 26.65
N VAL A 18 12.78 -9.19 27.30
CA VAL A 18 14.15 -9.60 26.93
C VAL A 18 14.14 -10.30 25.58
N GLU A 19 13.23 -11.24 25.33
CA GLU A 19 13.06 -11.90 24.03
C GLU A 19 12.77 -10.90 22.91
N MET A 20 11.94 -9.89 23.18
CA MET A 20 11.65 -8.83 22.20
C MET A 20 12.88 -7.96 21.94
N TYR A 21 13.65 -7.63 22.98
CA TYR A 21 14.89 -6.88 22.85
C TYR A 21 15.97 -7.70 22.11
N GLU A 22 16.09 -8.98 22.43
CA GLU A 22 16.94 -9.93 21.72
C GLU A 22 16.51 -10.09 20.27
N LEU A 23 15.22 -10.16 19.96
CA LEU A 23 14.71 -10.15 18.57
C LEU A 23 15.12 -8.89 17.81
N ILE A 24 15.09 -7.74 18.47
CA ILE A 24 15.51 -6.45 17.88
C ILE A 24 17.03 -6.43 17.62
N LEU A 25 17.83 -7.07 18.49
CA LEU A 25 19.29 -7.12 18.38
C LEU A 25 19.78 -8.24 17.44
N THR A 26 19.15 -9.40 17.47
CA THR A 26 19.54 -10.62 16.74
C THR A 26 19.02 -10.64 15.31
N LYS A 27 17.92 -9.93 15.01
CA LYS A 27 17.34 -9.81 13.65
C LYS A 27 17.39 -8.39 13.07
N PRO A 28 18.60 -7.80 12.88
CA PRO A 28 18.75 -6.44 12.33
C PRO A 28 18.25 -6.29 10.89
N TRP A 29 18.02 -7.38 10.14
CA TRP A 29 17.45 -7.35 8.79
C TRP A 29 15.99 -6.88 8.74
N ARG A 30 15.18 -7.06 9.81
CA ARG A 30 13.85 -6.43 9.90
C ARG A 30 13.92 -4.90 9.89
N LYS A 31 15.03 -4.29 10.36
CA LYS A 31 15.25 -2.84 10.23
C LYS A 31 15.58 -2.41 8.80
N LYS A 32 16.01 -3.34 7.94
CA LYS A 32 16.26 -3.14 6.51
C LYS A 32 14.97 -3.26 5.69
N GLU A 33 14.03 -4.11 6.14
CA GLU A 33 12.67 -4.25 5.59
C GLU A 33 11.73 -3.13 6.03
N LEU A 34 11.93 -2.53 7.21
CA LEU A 34 11.12 -1.38 7.68
C LEU A 34 11.10 -0.22 6.66
N PRO A 35 12.22 0.20 6.05
CA PRO A 35 12.22 1.17 4.95
C PRO A 35 11.38 0.74 3.75
N GLU A 36 11.40 -0.53 3.34
CA GLU A 36 10.65 -1.01 2.18
C GLU A 36 9.16 -1.17 2.49
N LEU A 37 8.79 -1.65 3.68
CA LEU A 37 7.40 -1.71 4.12
C LEU A 37 6.81 -0.30 4.30
N ASP A 38 7.55 0.63 4.89
CA ASP A 38 7.13 2.02 5.05
C ASP A 38 6.93 2.69 3.69
N LYS A 39 7.91 2.54 2.79
CA LYS A 39 7.81 2.97 1.39
C LYS A 39 6.60 2.36 0.69
N LEU A 40 6.39 1.05 0.78
CA LEU A 40 5.24 0.35 0.21
C LEU A 40 3.93 0.95 0.74
N SER A 41 3.81 1.08 2.07
CA SER A 41 2.62 1.62 2.73
C SER A 41 2.30 3.04 2.27
N TRP A 42 3.32 3.88 2.09
CA TRP A 42 3.18 5.25 1.58
C TRP A 42 2.62 5.30 0.17
N TYR A 43 3.09 4.42 -0.73
CA TYR A 43 2.56 4.35 -2.09
C TYR A 43 1.15 3.76 -2.14
N ILE A 44 0.83 2.77 -1.30
CA ILE A 44 -0.54 2.26 -1.17
C ILE A 44 -1.47 3.38 -0.72
N TYR A 45 -1.10 4.12 0.32
CA TYR A 45 -1.89 5.25 0.82
C TYR A 45 -2.12 6.30 -0.27
N LYS A 46 -1.06 6.77 -0.94
CA LYS A 46 -1.17 7.76 -2.03
C LYS A 46 -2.08 7.27 -3.16
N LEU A 47 -1.98 5.99 -3.53
CA LEU A 47 -2.81 5.42 -4.58
C LEU A 47 -4.28 5.43 -4.18
N VAL A 48 -4.61 4.92 -2.99
CA VAL A 48 -6.00 4.85 -2.50
C VAL A 48 -6.61 6.24 -2.38
N VAL A 49 -5.89 7.20 -1.82
CA VAL A 49 -6.35 8.59 -1.71
C VAL A 49 -6.57 9.22 -3.08
N GLY A 50 -5.62 9.04 -4.01
CA GLY A 50 -5.75 9.54 -5.38
C GLY A 50 -6.93 8.94 -6.14
N VAL A 51 -7.14 7.63 -6.01
CA VAL A 51 -8.29 6.93 -6.61
C VAL A 51 -9.60 7.40 -5.99
N GLY A 52 -9.66 7.53 -4.67
CA GLY A 52 -10.86 8.04 -3.96
C GLY A 52 -11.25 9.43 -4.44
N ALA A 53 -10.30 10.37 -4.41
CA ALA A 53 -10.52 11.74 -4.85
C ALA A 53 -10.97 11.84 -6.32
N TYR A 54 -10.38 11.02 -7.21
CA TYR A 54 -10.77 11.02 -8.62
C TYR A 54 -12.14 10.38 -8.87
N LYS A 55 -12.50 9.32 -8.14
CA LYS A 55 -13.83 8.69 -8.22
C LYS A 55 -14.94 9.62 -7.78
N GLU A 56 -14.69 10.40 -6.73
CA GLU A 56 -15.67 11.34 -6.17
C GLU A 56 -15.79 12.59 -7.05
N ASN A 57 -14.66 13.11 -7.55
CA ASN A 57 -14.63 14.31 -8.38
C ASN A 57 -13.59 14.15 -9.51
N PRO A 58 -14.01 13.64 -10.69
CA PRO A 58 -13.09 13.36 -11.80
C PRO A 58 -12.67 14.65 -12.52
N THR A 59 -11.80 15.44 -11.91
CA THR A 59 -11.23 16.65 -12.53
C THR A 59 -9.92 16.35 -13.28
N LYS A 60 -9.53 17.25 -14.19
CA LYS A 60 -8.20 17.17 -14.85
C LYS A 60 -7.05 17.17 -13.84
N GLU A 61 -7.21 17.90 -12.74
CA GLU A 61 -6.21 17.98 -11.66
C GLU A 61 -6.10 16.66 -10.89
N ASN A 62 -7.23 16.09 -10.48
CA ASN A 62 -7.26 14.80 -9.78
C ASN A 62 -6.72 13.68 -10.68
N PHE A 63 -7.07 13.72 -11.98
CA PHE A 63 -6.50 12.82 -12.97
C PHE A 63 -4.97 12.93 -13.03
N ALA A 64 -4.43 14.15 -13.21
CA ALA A 64 -2.98 14.37 -13.31
C ALA A 64 -2.23 13.92 -12.05
N ARG A 65 -2.78 14.18 -10.86
CA ARG A 65 -2.23 13.71 -9.58
C ARG A 65 -2.21 12.19 -9.49
N LEU A 66 -3.30 11.53 -9.88
CA LEU A 66 -3.40 10.07 -9.87
C LEU A 66 -2.44 9.43 -10.89
N MET A 67 -2.37 9.98 -12.11
CA MET A 67 -1.41 9.54 -13.13
C MET A 67 0.04 9.67 -12.65
N THR A 68 0.37 10.78 -11.98
CA THR A 68 1.71 10.99 -11.40
C THR A 68 2.02 9.95 -10.32
N THR A 69 1.03 9.62 -9.48
CA THR A 69 1.18 8.58 -8.45
C THR A 69 1.43 7.21 -9.07
N MET A 70 0.66 6.83 -10.10
CA MET A 70 0.85 5.56 -10.82
C MET A 70 2.24 5.48 -11.49
N GLU A 71 2.71 6.58 -12.09
CA GLU A 71 4.06 6.66 -12.67
C GLU A 71 5.16 6.49 -11.61
N GLN A 72 4.97 7.08 -10.42
CA GLN A 72 5.90 6.87 -9.30
C GLN A 72 5.90 5.41 -8.84
N ILE A 73 4.74 4.74 -8.76
CA ILE A 73 4.64 3.32 -8.40
C ILE A 73 5.40 2.47 -9.42
N LYS A 74 5.17 2.72 -10.71
CA LYS A 74 5.88 2.03 -11.79
C LYS A 74 7.40 2.22 -11.71
N LYS A 75 7.87 3.45 -11.52
CA LYS A 75 9.31 3.76 -11.47
C LYS A 75 10.01 3.32 -10.19
N ARG A 76 9.36 3.45 -9.03
CA ARG A 76 10.00 3.26 -7.72
C ARG A 76 9.76 1.90 -7.08
N LEU A 77 8.68 1.23 -7.49
CA LEU A 77 8.33 -0.11 -7.02
C LEU A 77 8.35 -1.12 -8.17
N GLY A 78 8.45 -0.70 -9.43
CA GLY A 78 8.48 -1.62 -10.58
C GLY A 78 7.20 -2.44 -10.70
N VAL A 79 6.06 -1.89 -10.31
CA VAL A 79 4.73 -2.53 -10.39
C VAL A 79 3.97 -1.93 -11.56
N ASP A 80 3.38 -2.79 -12.39
CA ASP A 80 2.55 -2.33 -13.50
C ASP A 80 1.19 -1.78 -13.02
N THR A 81 0.85 -0.60 -13.54
CA THR A 81 -0.40 0.13 -13.25
C THR A 81 -1.33 0.20 -14.46
N GLY A 82 -0.98 -0.43 -15.59
CA GLY A 82 -1.67 -0.26 -16.86
C GLY A 82 -3.18 -0.49 -16.79
N VAL A 83 -3.62 -1.55 -16.10
CA VAL A 83 -5.05 -1.86 -15.93
C VAL A 83 -5.80 -0.72 -15.24
N LEU A 84 -5.21 -0.13 -14.20
CA LEU A 84 -5.81 0.99 -13.48
C LEU A 84 -5.79 2.27 -14.33
N GLU A 85 -4.70 2.53 -15.04
CA GLU A 85 -4.60 3.68 -15.95
C GLU A 85 -5.70 3.63 -17.02
N HIS A 86 -5.94 2.47 -17.62
CA HIS A 86 -6.99 2.30 -18.62
C HIS A 86 -8.38 2.60 -18.05
N ALA A 87 -8.70 2.07 -16.86
CA ALA A 87 -9.97 2.31 -16.20
C ALA A 87 -10.18 3.80 -15.84
N VAL A 88 -9.14 4.45 -15.30
CA VAL A 88 -9.16 5.87 -14.90
C VAL A 88 -9.29 6.80 -16.12
N LYS A 89 -8.59 6.48 -17.22
CA LYS A 89 -8.66 7.24 -18.49
C LYS A 89 -10.06 7.18 -19.11
N ARG A 90 -10.79 6.07 -18.92
CA ARG A 90 -12.13 5.89 -19.51
C ARG A 90 -13.14 6.89 -18.98
N ILE A 91 -13.11 7.17 -17.68
CA ILE A 91 -14.04 8.11 -17.04
C ILE A 91 -13.57 9.57 -17.09
N HIS A 92 -12.48 9.87 -17.79
CA HIS A 92 -11.98 11.23 -17.89
C HIS A 92 -13.06 12.14 -18.52
N PRO A 93 -13.30 13.37 -18.01
CA PRO A 93 -14.38 14.23 -18.48
C PRO A 93 -14.34 14.56 -19.98
N SER A 94 -13.16 14.48 -20.59
CA SER A 94 -13.01 14.70 -22.04
C SER A 94 -13.39 13.49 -22.89
N ARG A 95 -13.66 12.32 -22.28
CA ARG A 95 -13.96 11.06 -22.96
C ARG A 95 -15.36 10.56 -22.64
N SER A 96 -15.79 10.69 -21.39
CA SER A 96 -17.14 10.33 -20.97
C SER A 96 -17.77 11.50 -20.23
N PRO A 97 -18.91 12.03 -20.70
CA PRO A 97 -19.63 13.09 -19.98
C PRO A 97 -20.29 12.58 -18.69
N GLU A 98 -20.56 11.28 -18.60
CA GLU A 98 -21.13 10.65 -17.42
C GLU A 98 -20.28 9.46 -16.95
N THR A 99 -20.09 9.36 -15.63
CA THR A 99 -19.41 8.22 -15.00
C THR A 99 -20.45 7.23 -14.50
N THR A 100 -20.37 5.98 -14.95
CA THR A 100 -21.32 4.95 -14.50
C THR A 100 -20.88 4.30 -13.19
N LYS A 101 -21.82 3.68 -12.46
CA LYS A 101 -21.48 2.87 -11.28
C LYS A 101 -20.53 1.72 -11.61
N GLN A 102 -20.68 1.13 -12.80
CA GLN A 102 -19.84 0.04 -13.27
C GLN A 102 -18.38 0.50 -13.44
N ASP A 103 -18.17 1.72 -13.96
CA ASP A 103 -16.82 2.28 -14.06
C ASP A 103 -16.14 2.46 -12.69
N LEU A 104 -16.91 2.95 -11.70
CA LEU A 104 -16.40 3.14 -10.34
C LEU A 104 -16.02 1.82 -9.66
N ILE A 105 -16.74 0.74 -9.98
CA ILE A 105 -16.45 -0.62 -9.52
C ILE A 105 -15.17 -1.14 -10.20
N GLU A 106 -15.05 -0.96 -11.51
CA GLU A 106 -13.87 -1.38 -12.26
C GLU A 106 -12.60 -0.67 -11.81
N ILE A 107 -12.66 0.64 -11.54
CA ILE A 107 -11.53 1.39 -10.98
C ILE A 107 -11.16 0.85 -9.59
N ALA A 108 -12.15 0.54 -8.74
CA ALA A 108 -11.88 -0.02 -7.42
C ALA A 108 -11.21 -1.40 -7.51
N GLN A 109 -11.69 -2.26 -8.41
CA GLN A 109 -11.11 -3.58 -8.63
C GLN A 109 -9.70 -3.49 -9.20
N ALA A 110 -9.47 -2.60 -10.17
CA ALA A 110 -8.14 -2.35 -10.73
C ALA A 110 -7.17 -1.80 -9.66
N CYS A 111 -7.63 -0.88 -8.80
CA CYS A 111 -6.84 -0.36 -7.69
C CYS A 111 -6.45 -1.46 -6.71
N LYS A 112 -7.41 -2.31 -6.30
CA LYS A 112 -7.15 -3.46 -5.44
C LYS A 112 -6.11 -4.41 -6.07
N ASN A 113 -6.20 -4.67 -7.37
CA ASN A 113 -5.25 -5.53 -8.07
C ASN A 113 -3.84 -4.94 -8.07
N VAL A 114 -3.70 -3.63 -8.30
CA VAL A 114 -2.40 -2.95 -8.20
C VAL A 114 -1.84 -3.08 -6.79
N ILE A 115 -2.64 -2.86 -5.74
CA ILE A 115 -2.19 -3.00 -4.34
C ILE A 115 -1.76 -4.45 -4.05
N ALA A 116 -2.54 -5.43 -4.50
CA ALA A 116 -2.19 -6.84 -4.34
C ALA A 116 -0.85 -7.16 -5.01
N ASN A 117 -0.60 -6.64 -6.22
CA ASN A 117 0.67 -6.81 -6.91
C ASN A 117 1.83 -6.11 -6.18
N MET A 118 1.60 -4.92 -5.62
CA MET A 118 2.61 -4.22 -4.83
C MET A 118 3.02 -5.05 -3.60
N ILE A 119 2.04 -5.60 -2.87
CA ILE A 119 2.29 -6.44 -1.70
C ILE A 119 2.98 -7.74 -2.10
N ALA A 120 2.46 -8.44 -3.11
CA ALA A 120 3.01 -9.72 -3.56
C ALA A 120 4.47 -9.58 -3.99
N LYS A 121 4.79 -8.53 -4.74
CA LYS A 121 6.17 -8.24 -5.16
C LYS A 121 7.10 -8.04 -3.97
N THR A 122 6.72 -7.18 -3.02
CA THR A 122 7.55 -6.92 -1.83
C THR A 122 7.74 -8.18 -0.98
N LEU A 123 6.72 -9.05 -0.88
CA LEU A 123 6.85 -10.33 -0.17
C LEU A 123 7.77 -11.33 -0.88
N MET A 124 7.74 -11.39 -2.21
CA MET A 124 8.65 -12.26 -2.98
C MET A 124 10.10 -11.78 -2.86
N GLU A 125 10.35 -10.47 -3.00
CA GLU A 125 11.68 -9.88 -2.83
C GLU A 125 12.23 -10.07 -1.41
N ALA A 126 11.38 -10.09 -0.38
CA ALA A 126 11.79 -10.40 0.99
C ALA A 126 12.17 -11.87 1.18
N GLY A 127 11.48 -12.80 0.50
CA GLY A 127 11.76 -14.24 0.59
C GLY A 127 13.01 -14.69 -0.17
N GLU A 128 13.46 -13.95 -1.18
CA GLU A 128 14.71 -14.21 -1.91
C GLU A 128 15.98 -13.86 -1.11
N HIS A 129 15.83 -13.25 0.07
CA HIS A 129 16.93 -12.87 0.96
C HIS A 129 17.07 -13.80 2.19
N GLU A 130 16.31 -14.89 2.27
CA GLU A 130 16.47 -16.00 3.23
C GLU A 130 17.32 -17.15 2.66
#